data_AF-A0A7X0LT97-F1
#
_entry.id   AF-A0A7X0LT97-F1
#
_cell.length_a   1.000
_cell.length_b   1.000
_cell.length_c   1.000
_cell.angle_alpha   90.00
_cell.angle_beta   90.00
_cell.angle_gamma   90.00
#
_symmetry.space_group_name_H-M   'P 1'
#
loop_
_entity.id
_entity.type
_entity.pdbx_description
1 polymer ?
#
loop_
_entity_poly.entity_id
_entity_poly.type
_entity_poly.pdbx_seq_one_letter_code
_entity_poly.pdbx_strand_id
1 'polypeptide(L)'
;MTTHVPGPRRKNLVIALLSAVAVLAAAGWVVISQFNERPLWPQNVAYEAGYNRGIQVRKVDRDGTKVAEAVGGGCESWVSSAGKKADLDPHSWVRGCLDGVTDKPDNPNDA
;
A
#
# COMPACT_ATOMS: atom_id res chain seq x y z
N MET A 1 -15.27 -62.68 9.03
CA MET A 1 -14.12 -62.39 8.13
C MET A 1 -13.93 -60.88 8.10
N THR A 2 -13.02 -60.34 8.91
CA THR A 2 -12.67 -58.92 8.92
C THR A 2 -11.42 -58.72 8.07
N THR A 3 -11.59 -58.11 6.89
CA THR A 3 -10.49 -57.77 6.00
C THR A 3 -9.69 -56.61 6.59
N HIS A 4 -8.47 -56.88 7.01
CA HIS A 4 -7.53 -55.83 7.39
C HIS A 4 -7.07 -55.10 6.12
N VAL A 5 -7.53 -53.86 5.94
CA VAL A 5 -7.01 -52.97 4.88
C VAL A 5 -5.68 -52.41 5.37
N PRO A 6 -4.53 -52.73 4.74
CA PRO A 6 -3.26 -52.15 5.13
C PRO A 6 -3.26 -50.65 4.85
N GLY A 7 -2.94 -49.85 5.88
CA GLY A 7 -2.88 -48.39 5.76
C GLY A 7 -1.79 -47.92 4.78
N PRO A 8 -1.90 -46.68 4.26
CA PRO A 8 -0.93 -46.15 3.32
C PRO A 8 0.47 -46.12 3.91
N ARG A 9 1.48 -46.53 3.13
CA ARG A 9 2.88 -46.46 3.53
C ARG A 9 3.25 -45.03 3.91
N ARG A 10 3.98 -44.82 5.02
CA ARG A 10 4.38 -43.49 5.54
C ARG A 10 4.93 -42.55 4.46
N LYS A 11 5.69 -43.07 3.50
CA LYS A 11 6.23 -42.29 2.37
C LYS A 11 5.13 -41.66 1.50
N ASN A 12 4.07 -42.39 1.21
CA ASN A 12 2.95 -41.89 0.40
C ASN A 12 2.16 -40.81 1.15
N LEU A 13 2.01 -40.98 2.47
CA LEU A 13 1.35 -39.98 3.32
C LEU A 13 2.16 -38.68 3.37
N VAL A 14 3.48 -38.76 3.50
CA VAL A 14 4.37 -37.57 3.46
C VAL A 14 4.28 -36.86 2.12
N ILE A 15 4.30 -37.60 0.99
CA ILE A 15 4.16 -37.01 -0.34
C ILE A 15 2.80 -36.33 -0.51
N ALA A 16 1.72 -36.96 -0.04
CA ALA A 16 0.38 -36.38 -0.09
C ALA A 16 0.27 -35.09 0.76
N LEU A 17 0.88 -35.05 1.94
CA LEU A 17 0.91 -33.84 2.76
C LEU A 17 1.73 -32.72 2.11
N LEU A 18 2.92 -33.02 1.60
CA LEU A 18 3.77 -32.02 0.95
C LEU A 18 3.10 -31.43 -0.29
N SER A 19 2.45 -32.26 -1.10
CA SER A 19 1.69 -31.78 -2.27
C SER A 19 0.51 -30.90 -1.86
N ALA A 20 -0.26 -31.29 -0.83
CA ALA A 20 -1.34 -30.46 -0.32
C ALA A 20 -0.83 -29.08 0.18
N VAL A 21 0.27 -29.07 0.94
CA VAL A 21 0.88 -27.82 1.42
C VAL A 21 1.37 -26.97 0.24
N ALA A 22 1.99 -27.57 -0.77
CA ALA A 22 2.46 -26.85 -1.96
C ALA A 22 1.30 -26.20 -2.73
N VAL A 23 0.18 -26.92 -2.90
CA VAL A 23 -1.02 -26.38 -3.56
C VAL A 23 -1.60 -25.21 -2.76
N LEU A 24 -1.71 -25.34 -1.44
CA LEU A 24 -2.20 -24.26 -0.57
C LEU A 24 -1.30 -23.03 -0.60
N ALA A 25 0.03 -23.23 -0.57
CA ALA A 25 1.00 -22.15 -0.65
C ALA A 25 0.92 -21.43 -2.01
N ALA A 26 0.81 -22.17 -3.11
CA ALA A 26 0.67 -21.60 -4.45
C ALA A 26 -0.65 -20.82 -4.60
N ALA A 27 -1.76 -21.37 -4.12
CA ALA A 27 -3.05 -20.68 -4.14
C ALA A 27 -3.03 -19.41 -3.29
N GLY A 28 -2.45 -19.48 -2.08
CA GLY A 28 -2.27 -18.32 -1.20
C GLY A 28 -1.42 -17.23 -1.85
N TRP A 29 -0.33 -17.62 -2.53
CA TRP A 29 0.52 -16.67 -3.25
C TRP A 29 -0.22 -15.95 -4.37
N VAL A 30 -1.01 -16.66 -5.17
CA VAL A 30 -1.81 -16.05 -6.25
C VAL A 30 -2.81 -15.03 -5.69
N VAL A 31 -3.54 -15.38 -4.63
CA VAL A 31 -4.49 -14.47 -3.98
C VAL A 31 -3.77 -13.23 -3.44
N ILE A 32 -2.65 -13.40 -2.73
CA ILE A 32 -1.87 -12.27 -2.23
C ILE A 32 -1.40 -11.39 -3.40
N SER A 33 -0.86 -11.97 -4.46
CA SER A 33 -0.37 -11.17 -5.60
C SER A 33 -1.48 -10.34 -6.26
N GLN A 34 -2.70 -10.86 -6.37
CA GLN A 34 -3.80 -10.12 -6.99
C GLN A 34 -4.39 -9.03 -6.10
N PHE A 35 -4.52 -9.30 -4.80
CA PHE A 35 -5.25 -8.42 -3.89
C PHE A 35 -4.34 -7.49 -3.05
N ASN A 36 -3.07 -7.83 -2.88
CA ASN A 36 -2.13 -7.03 -2.10
C ASN A 36 -1.57 -5.83 -2.89
N GLU A 37 -1.71 -5.83 -4.21
CA GLU A 37 -1.28 -4.72 -5.08
C GLU A 37 -2.24 -3.52 -5.05
N ARG A 38 -3.48 -3.70 -4.58
CA ARG A 38 -4.49 -2.65 -4.49
C ARG A 38 -4.89 -2.43 -3.03
N PRO A 39 -4.39 -1.38 -2.35
CA PRO A 39 -4.82 -1.09 -0.99
C PRO A 39 -6.34 -0.90 -0.94
N LEU A 40 -6.98 -1.34 0.15
CA LEU A 40 -8.43 -1.22 0.34
C LEU A 40 -8.92 0.24 0.32
N TRP A 41 -8.03 1.20 0.62
CA TRP A 41 -8.29 2.65 0.60
C TRP A 41 -7.16 3.38 -0.13
N PRO A 42 -7.10 3.33 -1.48
CA PRO A 42 -6.03 3.95 -2.27
C PRO A 42 -5.90 5.46 -2.02
N GLN A 43 -7.02 6.14 -1.80
CA GLN A 43 -7.06 7.56 -1.45
C GLN A 43 -6.33 7.87 -0.14
N ASN A 44 -6.48 7.03 0.89
CA ASN A 44 -5.82 7.25 2.18
C ASN A 44 -4.31 7.03 2.06
N VAL A 45 -3.90 6.00 1.31
CA VAL A 45 -2.48 5.71 1.07
C VAL A 45 -1.82 6.84 0.25
N ALA A 46 -2.52 7.34 -0.77
CA ALA A 46 -2.04 8.46 -1.58
C ALA A 46 -1.96 9.75 -0.75
N TYR A 47 -3.01 10.06 0.02
CA TYR A 47 -3.08 11.20 0.93
C TYR A 47 -1.94 11.18 1.95
N GLU A 48 -1.73 10.05 2.65
CA GLU A 48 -0.68 9.94 3.67
C GLU A 48 0.72 10.09 3.05
N ALA A 49 0.93 9.57 1.83
CA ALA A 49 2.17 9.75 1.10
C ALA A 49 2.41 11.24 0.74
N GLY A 50 1.37 11.95 0.29
CA GLY A 50 1.40 13.38 0.05
C GLY A 50 1.69 14.18 1.32
N TYR A 51 0.98 13.89 2.40
CA TYR A 51 1.12 14.54 3.70
C TYR A 51 2.53 14.45 4.25
N ASN A 52 3.13 13.26 4.19
CA ASN A 52 4.53 13.07 4.59
C ASN A 52 5.50 13.88 3.73
N ARG A 53 5.24 14.00 2.42
CA ARG A 53 6.05 14.85 1.54
C ARG A 53 5.92 16.33 1.91
N GLY A 54 4.71 16.80 2.18
CA GLY A 54 4.47 18.18 2.62
C GLY A 54 5.16 18.51 3.95
N ILE A 55 5.09 17.60 4.93
CA ILE A 55 5.84 17.72 6.18
C ILE A 55 7.33 17.82 5.93
N GLN A 56 7.89 17.02 5.02
CA GLN A 56 9.32 17.09 4.70
C GLN A 56 9.70 18.46 4.14
N VAL A 57 8.90 19.00 3.21
CA VAL A 57 9.11 20.34 2.66
C VAL A 57 9.11 21.38 3.77
N ARG A 58 8.10 21.37 4.63
CA ARG A 58 7.99 22.28 5.78
C ARG A 58 9.16 22.17 6.74
N LYS A 59 9.62 20.94 7.04
CA LYS A 59 10.75 20.70 7.96
C LYS A 59 12.08 21.25 7.45
N VAL A 60 12.28 21.27 6.14
CA VAL A 60 13.53 21.76 5.53
C VAL A 60 13.43 23.23 5.07
N ASP A 61 12.29 23.87 5.30
CA ASP A 61 12.03 25.25 4.93
C ASP A 61 12.32 26.17 6.11
N ARG A 62 13.30 27.06 5.95
CA ARG A 62 13.74 27.99 7.01
C ARG A 62 13.15 29.39 6.85
N ASP A 63 12.82 29.78 5.62
CA ASP A 63 12.40 31.12 5.26
C ASP A 63 10.97 31.18 4.69
N GLY A 64 10.31 30.03 4.53
CA GLY A 64 8.93 29.93 4.06
C GLY A 64 8.82 29.89 2.53
N THR A 65 9.94 29.96 1.81
CA THR A 65 9.94 30.00 0.34
C THR A 65 9.47 28.67 -0.25
N LYS A 66 9.86 27.54 0.35
CA LYS A 66 9.49 26.21 -0.16
C LYS A 66 8.04 25.86 0.11
N VAL A 67 7.50 26.30 1.25
CA VAL A 67 6.07 26.19 1.55
C VAL A 67 5.27 27.05 0.58
N ALA A 68 5.69 28.28 0.30
CA ALA A 68 5.04 29.14 -0.69
C ALA A 68 5.08 28.54 -2.11
N GLU A 69 6.20 27.95 -2.51
CA GLU A 69 6.33 27.22 -3.79
C GLU A 69 5.40 26.01 -3.85
N ALA A 70 5.34 25.21 -2.78
CA ALA A 70 4.48 24.04 -2.71
C ALA A 70 3.00 24.40 -2.85
N VAL A 71 2.55 25.45 -2.16
CA VAL A 71 1.17 25.97 -2.22
C VAL A 71 0.88 26.66 -3.56
N GLY A 72 1.88 27.28 -4.19
CA GLY A 72 1.76 27.97 -5.47
C GLY A 72 1.67 27.06 -6.71
N GLY A 73 1.49 25.75 -6.54
CA GLY A 73 1.47 24.77 -7.64
C GLY A 73 2.55 23.70 -7.56
N GLY A 74 3.45 23.78 -6.57
CA GLY A 74 4.53 22.82 -6.41
C GLY A 74 4.02 21.40 -6.13
N CYS A 75 3.03 21.23 -5.26
CA CYS A 75 2.45 19.92 -4.97
C CYS A 75 1.86 19.27 -6.24
N GLU A 76 1.16 20.03 -7.08
CA GLU A 76 0.60 19.59 -8.36
C GLU A 76 1.71 19.18 -9.34
N SER A 77 2.83 19.91 -9.35
CA SER A 77 3.96 19.59 -10.23
C SER A 77 4.72 18.32 -9.80
N TRP A 78 4.74 18.01 -8.49
CA TRP A 78 5.52 16.90 -7.97
C TRP A 78 4.79 15.56 -8.05
N VAL A 79 3.45 15.57 -8.13
CA VAL A 79 2.63 14.34 -8.07
C VAL A 79 3.03 13.31 -9.13
N SER A 80 3.37 13.75 -10.35
CA SER A 80 3.76 12.87 -11.45
C SER A 80 5.10 12.17 -11.24
N SER A 81 5.90 12.64 -10.27
CA SER A 81 7.21 12.09 -9.90
C SER A 81 7.22 11.45 -8.50
N ALA A 82 6.10 11.50 -7.78
CA ALA A 82 5.99 11.07 -6.39
C ALA A 82 5.90 9.54 -6.23
N GLY A 83 5.81 8.80 -7.34
CA GLY A 83 5.90 7.35 -7.41
C GLY A 83 4.59 6.61 -7.14
N LYS A 84 4.68 5.29 -6.96
CA LYS A 84 3.53 4.36 -7.01
C LYS A 84 2.35 4.71 -6.09
N LYS A 85 2.59 5.35 -4.95
CA LYS A 85 1.51 5.75 -4.02
C LYS A 85 0.72 6.96 -4.55
N ALA A 86 1.37 7.86 -5.28
CA ALA A 86 0.69 8.98 -5.94
C ALA A 86 -0.11 8.49 -7.15
N ASP A 87 0.39 7.48 -7.88
CA ASP A 87 -0.32 6.89 -9.02
C ASP A 87 -1.66 6.24 -8.66
N LEU A 88 -1.85 5.87 -7.38
CA LEU A 88 -3.12 5.31 -6.89
C LEU A 88 -4.26 6.33 -6.94
N ASP A 89 -3.98 7.57 -6.52
CA ASP A 89 -4.91 8.70 -6.53
C ASP A 89 -4.11 10.02 -6.47
N PRO A 90 -3.77 10.60 -7.63
CA PRO A 90 -2.98 11.83 -7.69
C PRO A 90 -3.66 13.00 -6.98
N HIS A 91 -5.00 13.07 -7.00
CA HIS A 91 -5.75 14.15 -6.37
C HIS A 91 -5.63 14.09 -4.85
N SER A 92 -5.84 12.91 -4.25
CA SER A 92 -5.66 12.73 -2.81
C SER A 92 -4.22 12.95 -2.36
N TRP A 93 -3.24 12.58 -3.19
CA TRP A 93 -1.83 12.88 -2.93
C TRP A 93 -1.54 14.39 -2.87
N VAL A 94 -2.03 15.16 -3.85
CA VAL A 94 -1.84 16.63 -3.88
C VAL A 94 -2.50 17.27 -2.66
N ARG A 95 -3.74 16.86 -2.31
CA ARG A 95 -4.42 17.33 -1.10
C ARG A 95 -3.59 17.07 0.15
N GLY A 96 -3.10 15.84 0.34
CA GLY A 96 -2.23 15.51 1.46
C GLY A 96 -0.96 16.37 1.48
N CYS A 97 -0.31 16.59 0.33
CA CYS A 97 0.86 17.46 0.22
C CYS A 97 0.59 18.88 0.71
N LEU A 98 -0.53 19.48 0.28
CA LEU A 98 -0.97 20.81 0.70
C LEU A 98 -1.26 20.88 2.20
N ASP A 99 -1.96 19.89 2.75
CA ASP A 99 -2.24 19.77 4.19
C ASP A 99 -0.95 19.65 5.01
N GLY A 100 0.00 18.86 4.51
CA GLY A 100 1.30 18.63 5.14
C GLY A 100 2.18 19.89 5.18
N VAL A 101 2.17 20.71 4.11
CA VAL A 101 2.91 21.98 4.10
C VAL A 101 2.23 23.07 4.94
N THR A 102 0.90 23.04 5.05
CA THR A 102 0.12 24.06 5.81
C THR A 102 -0.11 23.71 7.29
N ASP A 103 0.27 22.50 7.72
CA ASP A 103 0.00 21.98 9.08
C ASP A 103 -1.48 21.89 9.43
N LYS A 104 -2.33 21.64 8.43
CA LYS A 104 -3.77 21.44 8.58
C LYS A 104 -4.13 20.06 8.05
N PRO A 105 -3.96 18.99 8.84
CA PRO A 105 -4.43 17.68 8.42
C PRO A 105 -5.96 17.69 8.32
N ASP A 106 -6.51 17.57 7.12
CA ASP A 106 -7.91 17.22 6.96
C ASP A 106 -8.11 15.73 7.31
N ASN A 107 -9.12 15.43 8.13
CA ASN A 107 -9.57 14.06 8.31
C ASN A 107 -10.36 13.63 7.06
N PRO A 108 -9.94 12.58 6.32
CA PRO A 108 -10.62 12.15 5.10
C PRO A 108 -12.04 11.60 5.31
N ASN A 109 -12.52 11.50 6.56
CA ASN A 109 -13.88 11.07 6.92
C ASN A 109 -14.86 12.23 7.19
N ASP A 110 -14.41 13.48 7.08
CA ASP A 110 -15.22 14.67 7.39
C ASP A 110 -15.87 15.30 6.13
N ALA A 111 -15.92 14.56 5.01
CA ALA A 111 -16.53 14.97 3.74
C ALA A 111 -17.81 14.16 3.43
#